data_AF-A0A2S0JN64-F1
#
_entry.id   AF-A0A2S0JN64-F1
#
_cell.length_a   1.000
_cell.length_b   1.000
_cell.length_c   1.000
_cell.angle_alpha   90.00
_cell.angle_beta   90.00
_cell.angle_gamma   90.00
#
_symmetry.space_group_name_H-M   'P 1'
#
loop_
_entity.id
_entity.type
_entity.pdbx_description
1 polymer ?
#
loop_
_entity_poly.entity_id
_entity_poly.type
_entity_poly.pdbx_seq_one_letter_code
_entity_poly.pdbx_strand_id
1 'polypeptide(L)' 'MKLSDVKIDTFKEKDNHFEIEYTLFVTIGDYNVEKTGEMTIFNEEDNKFIIIYDWENFVTIDNKKLK' A
#
# COMPACT_ATOMS: atom_id res chain seq x y z
N MET A 1 -15.27 -6.11 -5.59
CA MET A 1 -13.97 -5.94 -4.91
C MET A 1 -14.02 -4.66 -4.12
N LYS A 2 -13.51 -4.65 -2.88
CA LYS A 2 -13.37 -3.44 -2.07
C LYS A 2 -12.02 -3.43 -1.36
N LEU A 3 -11.43 -2.26 -1.21
CA LEU A 3 -10.38 -2.06 -0.21
C LEU A 3 -11.07 -2.09 1.15
N SER A 4 -10.72 -3.06 1.98
CA SER A 4 -11.35 -3.28 3.27
C SER A 4 -10.64 -2.51 4.36
N ASP A 5 -9.31 -2.52 4.35
CA ASP A 5 -8.50 -1.82 5.35
C ASP A 5 -7.08 -1.54 4.81
N VAL A 6 -6.39 -0.62 5.47
CA VAL A 6 -4.97 -0.31 5.26
C VAL A 6 -4.29 -0.28 6.62
N LYS A 7 -3.27 -1.12 6.80
CA LYS A 7 -2.41 -1.09 7.96
C LYS A 7 -1.09 -0.43 7.59
N ILE A 8 -0.67 0.55 8.40
CA ILE A 8 0.70 1.07 8.36
C ILE A 8 1.54 0.14 9.23
N ASP A 9 2.45 -0.61 8.60
CA ASP A 9 3.30 -1.58 9.27
C ASP A 9 4.50 -0.89 9.91
N THR A 10 5.16 -0.01 9.14
CA THR A 10 6.25 0.82 9.65
C THR A 10 6.13 2.25 9.15
N PHE A 11 6.63 3.18 9.96
CA PHE A 11 6.72 4.59 9.65
C PHE A 11 8.07 5.09 10.14
N LYS A 12 8.90 5.59 9.22
CA LYS A 12 10.22 6.15 9.53
C LYS A 12 10.29 7.57 8.98
N GLU A 13 10.57 8.52 9.87
CA GLU A 13 10.80 9.91 9.51
C GLU A 13 12.29 10.13 9.23
N LYS A 14 12.58 10.87 8.16
CA LYS A 14 13.92 11.31 7.73
C LYS A 14 13.89 12.82 7.51
N ASP A 15 15.07 13.42 7.36
CA ASP A 15 15.22 14.88 7.28
C ASP A 15 14.37 15.55 6.19
N ASN A 16 14.11 14.86 5.08
CA ASN A 16 13.36 15.40 3.93
C ASN A 16 12.26 14.47 3.38
N HIS A 17 12.03 13.31 4.00
CA HIS A 17 11.02 12.37 3.55
C HIS A 17 10.55 11.41 4.65
N PHE A 18 9.45 10.73 4.40
CA PHE A 18 8.90 9.66 5.23
C PHE A 18 8.95 8.36 4.44
N GLU A 19 9.46 7.29 5.04
CA GLU A 19 9.42 5.93 4.49
C GLU A 19 8.32 5.15 5.22
N ILE A 20 7.41 4.55 4.48
CA ILE A 20 6.20 3.90 4.99
C ILE A 20 6.06 2.53 4.34
N GLU A 21 6.06 1.48 5.16
CA GLU A 21 5.64 0.14 4.73
C GLU A 21 4.18 -0.06 5.14
N TYR A 22 3.35 -0.57 4.23
CA TYR A 22 1.93 -0.76 4.46
C TYR A 22 1.43 -2.11 3.92
N THR A 23 0.34 -2.59 4.52
CA THR A 23 -0.41 -3.76 4.05
C THR A 23 -1.83 -3.34 3.69
N LEU A 24 -2.21 -3.57 2.44
CA LEU A 24 -3.58 -3.43 1.94
C LEU A 24 -4.34 -4.73 2.17
N PHE A 25 -5.51 -4.64 2.79
CA PHE A 25 -6.45 -5.75 2.92
C PHE A 25 -7.56 -5.56 1.91
N VAL A 26 -7.59 -6.40 0.87
CA VAL A 26 -8.57 -6.33 -0.22
C VAL A 26 -9.51 -7.52 -0.11
N THR A 27 -10.82 -7.25 -0.18
CA THR A 27 -11.82 -8.31 -0.22
C THR A 27 -12.35 -8.52 -1.65
N ILE A 28 -12.27 -9.76 -2.14
CA ILE A 28 -12.75 -10.20 -3.45
C ILE A 28 -13.75 -11.35 -3.26
N GLY A 29 -15.06 -11.06 -3.31
CA GLY A 29 -16.08 -12.03 -2.90
C GLY A 29 -15.92 -12.35 -1.41
N ASP A 30 -15.78 -13.63 -1.08
CA ASP A 30 -15.52 -14.11 0.28
C ASP A 30 -14.02 -14.25 0.62
N TYR A 31 -13.12 -13.82 -0.27
CA TYR A 31 -11.68 -13.91 -0.09
C TYR A 31 -11.09 -12.60 0.45
N ASN A 32 -10.20 -12.73 1.42
CA ASN A 32 -9.33 -11.65 1.88
C ASN A 32 -7.93 -11.86 1.29
N VAL A 33 -7.40 -10.80 0.68
CA VAL A 33 -6.08 -10.75 0.07
C VAL A 33 -5.29 -9.66 0.76
N GLU A 34 -4.06 -10.00 1.11
CA GLU A 34 -3.09 -9.06 1.66
C GLU A 34 -2.09 -8.70 0.56
N LYS A 35 -1.84 -7.40 0.41
CA LYS A 35 -0.76 -6.90 -0.43
C LYS A 35 0.09 -5.93 0.39
N THR A 36 1.35 -6.27 0.57
CA THR A 36 2.35 -5.35 1.10
C THR A 36 2.80 -4.37 0.01
N GLY A 37 3.22 -3.18 0.43
CA GLY A 37 3.79 -2.17 -0.43
C GLY A 37 4.61 -1.17 0.37
N GLU A 38 5.40 -0.41 -0.35
CA GLU A 38 6.22 0.68 0.19
C GLU A 38 5.76 2.00 -0.41
N MET A 39 5.82 3.05 0.41
CA MET A 39 5.50 4.42 0.04
C MET A 39 6.55 5.36 0.63
N THR A 40 7.03 6.28 -0.20
CA THR A 40 7.91 7.36 0.24
C THR A 40 7.21 8.69 0.02
N ILE A 41 7.14 9.53 1.06
CA ILE A 41 6.56 10.87 0.99
C ILE A 41 7.69 11.89 1.13
N PHE A 42 8.00 12.63 0.07
CA PHE A 42 8.98 13.72 0.09
C PHE A 42 8.30 15.03 0.43
N ASN A 43 8.94 15.84 1.28
CA ASN A 43 8.53 17.22 1.56
C ASN A 43 9.32 18.15 0.64
N GLU A 44 8.66 18.81 -0.30
CA GLU A 44 9.29 19.78 -1.20
C GLU A 44 9.15 21.21 -0.71
N GLU A 45 10.09 22.07 -1.12
CA GLU A 45 9.95 23.52 -1.03
C GLU A 45 8.67 23.93 -1.79
N ASP A 46 7.84 24.79 -1.19
CA ASP A 46 6.45 25.17 -1.58
C ASP A 46 5.30 24.50 -0.81
N ASN A 47 5.56 23.83 0.32
CA ASN A 47 4.53 23.14 1.13
C ASN A 47 3.78 22.05 0.33
N LYS A 48 4.50 21.33 -0.53
CA LYS A 48 3.95 20.23 -1.32
C LYS A 48 4.53 18.90 -0.83
N PHE A 49 3.71 17.87 -0.87
CA PHE A 49 4.15 16.49 -0.69
C PHE A 49 4.17 15.77 -2.02
N ILE A 50 5.30 15.15 -2.37
CA ILE A 50 5.37 14.17 -3.44
C ILE A 50 5.27 12.79 -2.80
N ILE A 51 4.24 12.03 -3.20
CA ILE A 51 4.01 10.68 -2.71
C ILE A 51 4.38 9.70 -3.82
N ILE A 52 5.39 8.87 -3.58
CA ILE A 52 5.83 7.80 -4.46
C ILE A 52 5.42 6.48 -3.83
N TYR A 53 4.84 5.59 -4.61
CA TYR A 53 4.25 4.33 -4.15
C TYR A 53 4.64 3.18 -5.08
N ASP A 54 4.86 2.00 -4.52
CA ASP A 54 5.22 0.82 -5.31
C ASP A 54 3.98 0.05 -5.80
N TRP A 55 3.46 0.46 -6.96
CA TRP A 55 2.31 -0.21 -7.61
C TRP A 55 2.69 -1.44 -8.43
N GLU A 56 3.97 -1.65 -8.74
CA GLU A 56 4.37 -2.66 -9.74
C GLU A 56 4.31 -4.10 -9.19
N ASN A 57 4.30 -4.24 -7.87
CA ASN A 57 4.22 -5.54 -7.20
C ASN A 57 2.78 -6.09 -7.14
N PHE A 58 2.34 -6.71 -8.24
CA PHE A 58 1.06 -7.41 -8.32
C PHE A 58 1.04 -8.67 -7.45
N VAL A 59 -0.12 -8.97 -6.86
CA VAL A 59 -0.36 -10.22 -6.12
C VAL A 59 -1.30 -11.09 -6.94
N THR A 60 -0.89 -12.33 -7.21
CA THR A 60 -1.70 -13.32 -7.93
C THR A 60 -2.30 -14.31 -6.94
N ILE A 61 -3.63 -14.46 -6.97
CA ILE A 61 -4.35 -15.47 -6.19
C ILE A 61 -5.10 -16.44 -7.12
N ASP A 62 -5.09 -17.73 -6.77
CA ASP A 62 -5.87 -18.73 -7.51
C ASP A 62 -7.38 -18.53 -7.25
N ASN A 63 -8.14 -18.29 -8.30
CA ASN A 63 -9.57 -17.98 -8.24
C ASN A 63 -10.46 -19.19 -8.57
N LYS A 64 -9.94 -20.42 -8.60
CA LYS A 64 -10.73 -21.63 -8.93
C LYS A 64 -12.01 -21.83 -8.11
N LYS A 65 -12.10 -21.20 -6.93
CA LYS A 65 -13.27 -21.25 -6.03
C LYS A 65 -14.25 -20.08 -6.20
N LEU A 66 -13.96 -19.11 -7.08
CA LEU A 66 -14.87 -18.00 -7.46
C LEU A 66 -15.78 -18.35 -8.65
N LYS A 67 -15.75 -19.59 -9.14
CA LYS A 67 -16.63 -20.11 -10.21
C LYS A 67 -17.83 -20.84 -9.63
#